data_AF-A0A496AY42-F1
#
_entry.id   AF-A0A496AY42-F1
#
_cell.length_a   1.000
_cell.length_b   1.000
_cell.length_c   1.000
_cell.angle_alpha   90.00
_cell.angle_beta   90.00
_cell.angle_gamma   90.00
#
_symmetry.space_group_name_H-M   'P 1'
#
loop_
_entity.id
_entity.type
_entity.pdbx_description
1 polymer ?
#
loop_
_entity_poly.entity_id
_entity_poly.type
_entity_poly.pdbx_seq_one_letter_code
_entity_poly.pdbx_strand_id
1 'polypeptide(L)'
;MSIVCIITLTGCGSKGYENIPHDPIHLQAKVDAESDAKSDVNLPAYFGAGMSAPLAAGMCALMTGCIADLHFGHSQPEPSYIIAGMSAATVFGLLTRYYMHLHPPNPPPERLIGKSPEYVNFYADAYRAKMRSYQIKLGAAGSVFGCLTLTGGTIIIFVGVVGGVDDY
;
A
#
# COMPACT_ATOMS: atom_id res chain seq x y z
N MET A 1 -0.80 21.75 -1.65
CA MET A 1 0.14 20.75 -2.21
C MET A 1 1.20 20.39 -1.16
N SER A 2 1.00 19.43 -0.24
CA SER A 2 2.11 18.95 0.63
C SER A 2 1.90 17.62 1.37
N ILE A 3 0.68 17.08 1.55
CA ILE A 3 0.51 15.85 2.35
C ILE A 3 0.54 14.56 1.50
N VAL A 4 0.11 14.62 0.24
CA VAL A 4 0.20 13.49 -0.71
C VAL A 4 1.66 13.08 -1.01
N CYS A 5 2.62 13.99 -0.78
CA CYS A 5 4.04 13.72 -0.99
C CYS A 5 4.68 12.91 0.15
N ILE A 6 4.12 12.93 1.37
CA ILE A 6 4.74 12.28 2.54
C ILE A 6 4.56 10.76 2.51
N ILE A 7 3.43 10.26 1.97
CA ILE A 7 3.18 8.81 1.88
C ILE A 7 3.95 8.18 0.71
N THR A 8 4.35 8.98 -0.30
CA THR A 8 4.94 8.48 -1.55
C THR A 8 6.48 8.35 -1.51
N LEU A 9 7.18 8.92 -0.52
CA LEU A 9 8.64 9.11 -0.58
C LEU A 9 9.47 8.35 0.47
N THR A 10 8.93 7.35 1.18
CA THR A 10 9.80 6.31 1.77
C THR A 10 9.91 5.09 0.84
N GLY A 11 10.09 5.35 -0.46
CA GLY A 11 10.85 4.44 -1.28
C GLY A 11 12.25 4.36 -0.66
N CYS A 12 12.53 3.27 0.06
CA CYS A 12 13.89 2.85 0.33
C CYS A 12 14.57 2.73 -1.03
N GLY A 13 15.20 3.83 -1.47
CA GLY A 13 16.20 3.79 -2.51
C GLY A 13 17.17 2.70 -2.09
N SER A 14 17.30 1.70 -2.95
CA SER A 14 18.25 0.61 -2.82
C SER A 14 19.66 1.18 -2.94
N LYS A 15 20.08 2.00 -1.96
CA LYS A 15 21.44 2.48 -1.82
C LYS A 15 22.24 1.29 -1.28
N GLY A 16 22.98 0.61 -2.16
CA GLY A 16 23.93 -0.41 -1.70
C GLY A 16 24.30 -1.54 -2.65
N TYR A 17 24.05 -1.46 -3.96
CA TYR A 17 24.55 -2.50 -4.89
C TYR A 17 25.31 -1.91 -6.09
N GLU A 18 25.97 -0.76 -5.94
CA GLU A 18 26.76 -0.17 -7.03
C GLU A 18 28.18 -0.78 -7.13
N ASN A 19 28.53 -1.68 -6.20
CA ASN A 19 29.67 -2.59 -6.33
C ASN A 19 29.15 -4.03 -6.17
N ILE A 20 28.44 -4.56 -7.17
CA ILE A 20 28.21 -6.01 -7.22
C ILE A 20 29.55 -6.62 -7.60
N PRO A 21 30.17 -7.46 -6.74
CA PRO A 21 31.35 -8.21 -7.15
C PRO A 21 30.98 -9.01 -8.40
N HIS A 22 31.80 -8.96 -9.45
CA HIS A 22 31.55 -9.65 -10.73
C HIS A 22 31.57 -11.18 -10.61
N ASP A 23 31.51 -11.73 -9.40
CA ASP A 23 31.48 -13.15 -9.18
C ASP A 23 30.13 -13.72 -9.65
N PRO A 24 30.14 -14.78 -10.47
CA PRO A 24 28.94 -15.37 -11.04
C PRO A 24 27.96 -15.86 -9.96
N ILE A 25 28.47 -16.18 -8.77
CA ILE A 25 27.69 -16.68 -7.63
C ILE A 25 26.73 -15.61 -7.10
N HIS A 26 27.18 -14.35 -6.96
CA HIS A 26 26.34 -13.25 -6.47
C HIS A 26 25.27 -12.86 -7.49
N LEU A 27 25.62 -12.90 -8.77
CA LEU A 27 24.67 -12.61 -9.84
C LEU A 27 23.56 -13.65 -9.89
N GLN A 28 23.92 -14.94 -9.82
CA GLN A 28 22.96 -16.04 -9.79
C GLN A 28 22.04 -15.94 -8.56
N ALA A 29 22.62 -15.72 -7.37
CA ALA A 29 21.85 -15.57 -6.13
C ALA A 29 20.80 -14.45 -6.23
N LYS A 30 21.16 -13.33 -6.86
CA LYS A 30 20.26 -12.20 -7.05
C LYS A 30 19.14 -12.52 -8.05
N VAL A 31 19.47 -13.11 -9.20
CA VAL A 31 18.47 -13.46 -10.23
C VAL A 31 17.44 -14.44 -9.66
N ASP A 32 17.91 -15.47 -8.95
CA ASP A 32 17.04 -16.47 -8.32
C ASP A 32 16.16 -15.82 -7.25
N ALA A 33 16.75 -14.98 -6.38
CA ALA A 33 16.01 -14.26 -5.34
C ALA A 33 14.91 -13.34 -5.90
N GLU A 34 15.18 -12.65 -7.01
CA GLU A 34 14.19 -11.77 -7.64
C GLU A 34 13.05 -12.52 -8.33
N SER A 35 13.37 -13.65 -8.99
CA SER A 35 12.38 -14.54 -9.60
C SER A 35 11.45 -15.12 -8.53
N ASP A 36 12.03 -15.61 -7.46
CA ASP A 36 11.33 -16.23 -6.35
C ASP A 36 10.46 -15.22 -5.58
N ALA A 37 11.00 -14.03 -5.27
CA ALA A 37 10.22 -12.96 -4.66
C ALA A 37 8.98 -12.57 -5.51
N LYS A 38 9.08 -12.66 -6.83
CA LYS A 38 7.95 -12.40 -7.73
C LYS A 38 6.92 -13.54 -7.72
N SER A 39 7.35 -14.78 -7.55
CA SER A 39 6.44 -15.94 -7.47
C SER A 39 5.76 -16.03 -6.10
N ASP A 40 6.47 -15.69 -5.03
CA ASP A 40 6.01 -15.85 -3.64
C ASP A 40 5.15 -14.67 -3.17
N VAL A 41 5.14 -13.55 -3.88
CA VAL A 41 4.29 -12.40 -3.53
C VAL A 41 2.82 -12.74 -3.78
N ASN A 42 2.04 -12.78 -2.71
CA ASN A 42 0.58 -12.91 -2.81
C ASN A 42 -0.03 -11.58 -3.28
N LEU A 43 -0.06 -11.40 -4.60
CA LEU A 43 -0.52 -10.20 -5.28
C LEU A 43 -1.92 -9.73 -4.82
N PRO A 44 -2.97 -10.58 -4.79
CA PRO A 44 -4.29 -10.13 -4.36
C PRO A 44 -4.33 -9.74 -2.88
N ALA A 45 -3.55 -10.38 -2.01
CA ALA A 45 -3.50 -10.02 -0.60
C ALA A 45 -2.92 -8.61 -0.38
N TYR A 46 -1.77 -8.29 -0.99
CA TYR A 46 -1.14 -6.97 -0.83
C TYR A 46 -1.91 -5.86 -1.56
N PHE A 47 -2.47 -6.17 -2.73
CA PHE A 47 -3.34 -5.23 -3.44
C PHE A 47 -4.62 -4.94 -2.65
N GLY A 48 -5.29 -5.98 -2.13
CA GLY A 48 -6.49 -5.85 -1.31
C GLY A 48 -6.22 -5.11 0.01
N ALA A 49 -5.09 -5.37 0.65
CA ALA A 49 -4.65 -4.60 1.82
C ALA A 49 -4.40 -3.11 1.48
N GLY A 50 -3.93 -2.80 0.27
CA GLY A 50 -3.83 -1.44 -0.23
C GLY A 50 -5.20 -0.76 -0.41
N MET A 51 -6.19 -1.52 -0.91
CA MET A 51 -7.56 -1.02 -1.12
C MET A 51 -8.35 -0.80 0.18
N SER A 52 -8.07 -1.55 1.24
CA SER A 52 -8.86 -1.47 2.48
C SER A 52 -8.67 -0.15 3.22
N ALA A 53 -7.48 0.44 3.16
CA ALA A 53 -7.15 1.71 3.81
C ALA A 53 -8.05 2.89 3.35
N PRO A 54 -8.14 3.20 2.04
CA PRO A 54 -9.01 4.27 1.56
C PRO A 54 -10.49 3.97 1.79
N LEU A 55 -10.93 2.70 1.67
CA LEU A 55 -12.32 2.31 1.96
C LEU A 55 -12.68 2.58 3.43
N ALA A 56 -11.83 2.19 4.37
CA ALA A 56 -12.05 2.46 5.78
C ALA A 56 -12.08 3.97 6.08
N ALA A 57 -11.16 4.74 5.48
CA ALA A 57 -11.14 6.19 5.63
C ALA A 57 -12.40 6.85 5.05
N GLY A 58 -12.84 6.42 3.87
CA GLY A 58 -14.07 6.89 3.23
C GLY A 58 -15.30 6.60 4.08
N MET A 59 -15.43 5.39 4.61
CA MET A 59 -16.53 5.02 5.49
C MET A 59 -16.54 5.82 6.80
N CYS A 60 -15.37 6.05 7.42
CA CYS A 60 -15.25 6.91 8.59
C CYS A 60 -15.69 8.36 8.30
N ALA A 61 -15.30 8.90 7.15
CA ALA A 61 -15.69 10.24 6.75
C ALA A 61 -17.21 10.35 6.52
N LEU A 62 -17.80 9.35 5.84
CA LEU A 62 -19.25 9.29 5.62
C LEU A 62 -20.02 9.21 6.94
N MET A 63 -19.63 8.30 7.84
CA MET A 63 -20.30 8.14 9.14
C MET A 63 -20.21 9.41 10.00
N THR A 64 -19.04 10.04 10.04
CA THR A 64 -18.86 11.32 10.75
C THR A 64 -19.74 12.42 10.14
N GLY A 65 -19.84 12.47 8.81
CA GLY A 65 -20.72 13.40 8.10
C GLY A 65 -22.19 13.21 8.47
N CYS A 66 -22.68 11.97 8.45
CA CYS A 66 -24.07 11.65 8.83
C CYS A 66 -24.39 12.01 10.28
N ILE A 67 -23.47 11.71 11.21
CA ILE A 67 -23.67 12.04 12.63
C ILE A 67 -23.67 13.55 12.85
N ALA A 68 -22.79 14.28 12.17
CA ALA A 68 -22.71 15.73 12.26
C ALA A 68 -23.97 16.43 11.73
N ASP A 69 -24.49 15.99 10.57
CA ASP A 69 -25.73 16.53 9.98
C ASP A 69 -26.94 16.29 10.90
N LEU A 70 -27.01 15.11 11.54
CA LEU A 70 -28.07 14.78 12.50
C LEU A 70 -28.01 15.61 13.79
N HIS A 71 -26.83 16.03 14.24
CA HIS A 71 -26.67 16.75 15.51
C HIS A 71 -26.76 18.26 15.38
N PHE A 72 -26.17 18.85 14.34
CA PHE A 72 -26.00 20.30 14.25
C PHE A 72 -27.01 20.98 13.33
N GLY A 73 -27.79 20.19 12.57
CA GLY A 73 -28.67 20.73 11.54
C GLY A 73 -27.86 21.29 10.37
N HIS A 74 -28.40 21.11 9.18
CA HIS A 74 -27.79 21.39 7.88
C HIS A 74 -26.86 22.63 7.88
N SER A 75 -25.57 22.41 8.08
CA SER A 75 -24.56 23.48 8.19
C SER A 75 -23.35 23.07 7.38
N GLN A 76 -23.06 23.92 6.38
CA GLN A 76 -21.90 24.04 5.48
C GLN A 76 -20.74 23.04 5.62
N PRO A 77 -20.11 22.61 4.51
CA PRO A 77 -19.02 21.63 4.52
C PRO A 77 -17.79 22.17 5.28
N GLU A 78 -17.74 21.89 6.59
CA GLU A 78 -16.59 22.20 7.42
C GLU A 78 -15.38 21.31 7.03
N PRO A 79 -14.15 21.84 6.99
CA PRO A 79 -12.94 21.07 6.66
C PRO A 79 -12.62 19.92 7.64
N SER A 80 -13.37 19.79 8.73
CA SER A 80 -13.16 18.82 9.81
C SER A 80 -13.24 17.36 9.36
N TYR A 81 -14.15 17.02 8.44
CA TYR A 81 -14.34 15.64 7.96
C TYR A 81 -13.14 15.15 7.13
N ILE A 82 -12.54 16.06 6.34
CA ILE A 82 -11.36 15.78 5.52
C ILE A 82 -10.16 15.48 6.42
N ILE A 83 -10.00 16.27 7.50
CA ILE A 83 -8.91 16.08 8.47
C ILE A 83 -9.06 14.75 9.21
N ALA A 84 -10.28 14.39 9.63
CA ALA A 84 -10.57 13.11 10.28
C ALA A 84 -10.22 11.91 9.37
N GLY A 85 -10.64 11.93 8.10
CA GLY A 85 -10.33 10.87 7.14
C GLY A 85 -8.83 10.72 6.86
N MET A 86 -8.11 11.84 6.75
CA MET A 86 -6.65 11.84 6.55
C MET A 86 -5.90 11.21 7.73
N SER A 87 -6.37 11.44 8.96
CA SER A 87 -5.76 10.90 10.18
C SER A 87 -5.93 9.38 10.30
N ALA A 88 -7.08 8.84 9.90
CA ALA A 88 -7.32 7.39 9.92
C ALA A 88 -6.43 6.67 8.91
N ALA A 89 -6.27 7.24 7.71
CA ALA A 89 -5.42 6.67 6.66
C ALA A 89 -3.93 6.63 7.07
N THR A 90 -3.43 7.67 7.74
CA THR A 90 -2.03 7.69 8.22
C THR A 90 -1.80 6.67 9.32
N VAL A 91 -2.71 6.52 10.28
CA VAL A 91 -2.61 5.50 11.34
C VAL A 91 -2.59 4.09 10.73
N PHE A 92 -3.49 3.79 9.80
CA PHE A 92 -3.53 2.47 9.15
C PHE A 92 -2.26 2.19 8.32
N GLY A 93 -1.74 3.19 7.61
CA GLY A 93 -0.46 3.09 6.89
C GLY A 93 0.71 2.81 7.84
N LEU A 94 0.76 3.46 9.00
CA LEU A 94 1.78 3.23 10.02
C LEU A 94 1.67 1.84 10.64
N LEU A 95 0.45 1.37 10.95
CA LEU A 95 0.21 0.02 11.47
C LEU A 95 0.65 -1.06 10.48
N THR A 96 0.34 -0.88 9.20
CA THR A 96 0.75 -1.82 8.15
C THR A 96 2.27 -1.87 8.04
N ARG A 97 2.93 -0.71 8.08
CA ARG A 97 4.40 -0.61 8.07
C ARG A 97 5.03 -1.25 9.32
N TYR A 98 4.43 -1.05 10.48
CA TYR A 98 4.86 -1.66 11.74
C TYR A 98 4.75 -3.19 11.67
N TYR A 99 3.62 -3.70 11.20
CA TYR A 99 3.40 -5.14 11.02
C TYR A 99 4.41 -5.78 10.06
N MET A 100 4.71 -5.11 8.94
CA MET A 100 5.75 -5.56 7.99
C MET A 100 7.16 -5.54 8.58
N HIS A 101 7.44 -4.67 9.55
CA HIS A 101 8.73 -4.64 10.22
C HIS A 101 8.88 -5.81 11.21
N LEU A 102 7.80 -6.17 11.91
CA LEU A 102 7.75 -7.31 12.82
C LEU A 102 7.86 -8.65 12.11
N HIS A 103 7.30 -8.76 10.91
CA HIS A 103 7.31 -9.98 10.11
C HIS A 103 8.11 -9.78 8.81
N PRO A 104 9.46 -9.80 8.89
CA PRO A 104 10.28 -9.74 7.70
C PRO A 104 9.97 -10.95 6.80
N PRO A 105 9.91 -10.77 5.47
CA PRO A 105 9.71 -11.88 4.55
C PRO A 105 10.87 -12.86 4.71
N ASN A 106 10.58 -14.06 5.21
CA ASN A 106 11.56 -15.11 5.40
C ASN A 106 11.61 -15.95 4.11
N PRO A 107 12.77 -16.10 3.44
CA PRO A 107 12.89 -16.99 2.31
C PRO A 107 12.60 -18.45 2.74
N PRO A 108 11.94 -19.25 1.89
CA PRO A 108 11.68 -20.66 2.18
C PRO A 108 13.00 -21.43 2.36
N PRO A 109 13.20 -22.12 3.50
CA PRO A 109 14.47 -22.76 3.84
C PRO A 109 14.82 -23.90 2.88
N GLU A 110 13.84 -24.51 2.23
CA GLU A 110 14.01 -25.62 1.29
C GLU A 110 14.89 -25.22 0.09
N ARG A 111 14.87 -23.94 -0.30
CA ARG A 111 15.66 -23.42 -1.44
C ARG A 111 17.11 -23.13 -1.07
N LEU A 112 17.45 -23.16 0.23
CA LEU A 112 18.76 -22.79 0.76
C LEU A 112 19.61 -24.01 1.17
N ILE A 113 19.02 -25.21 1.19
CA ILE A 113 19.72 -26.44 1.58
C ILE A 113 20.84 -26.75 0.57
N GLY A 114 22.07 -26.93 1.07
CA GLY A 114 23.24 -27.30 0.26
C GLY A 114 23.94 -26.16 -0.49
N LYS A 115 23.53 -24.90 -0.28
CA LYS A 115 24.22 -23.72 -0.83
C LYS A 115 25.31 -23.22 0.12
N SER A 116 26.31 -22.51 -0.42
CA SER A 116 27.34 -21.89 0.41
C SER A 116 26.75 -20.81 1.32
N PRO A 117 27.30 -20.57 2.52
CA PRO A 117 26.78 -19.54 3.43
C PRO A 117 26.81 -18.14 2.83
N GLU A 118 27.78 -17.86 1.95
CA GLU A 118 27.86 -16.60 1.20
C GLU A 118 26.68 -16.45 0.24
N TYR A 119 26.35 -17.51 -0.52
CA TYR A 119 25.18 -17.50 -1.40
C TYR A 119 23.90 -17.22 -0.63
N VAL A 120 23.72 -17.88 0.52
CA VAL A 120 22.51 -17.75 1.35
C VAL A 120 22.33 -16.33 1.86
N ASN A 121 23.39 -15.67 2.34
CA ASN A 121 23.31 -14.29 2.83
C ASN A 121 22.93 -13.31 1.72
N PHE A 122 23.60 -13.39 0.57
CA PHE A 122 23.30 -12.51 -0.57
C PHE A 122 21.89 -12.76 -1.13
N TYR A 123 21.48 -14.02 -1.21
CA TYR A 123 20.14 -14.41 -1.63
C TYR A 123 19.07 -13.83 -0.69
N ALA A 124 19.23 -14.01 0.63
CA ALA A 124 18.26 -13.57 1.63
C ALA A 124 18.07 -12.04 1.61
N ASP A 125 19.16 -11.29 1.48
CA ASP A 125 19.10 -9.82 1.41
C ASP A 125 18.44 -9.33 0.12
N ALA A 126 18.81 -9.90 -1.03
CA ALA A 126 18.20 -9.58 -2.32
C ALA A 126 16.70 -9.91 -2.31
N TYR A 127 16.32 -11.08 -1.78
CA TYR A 127 14.94 -11.52 -1.65
C TYR A 127 14.12 -10.56 -0.78
N ARG A 128 14.62 -10.20 0.41
CA ARG A 128 13.95 -9.27 1.33
C ARG A 128 13.79 -7.88 0.73
N ALA A 129 14.82 -7.37 0.07
CA ALA A 129 14.78 -6.08 -0.61
C ALA A 129 13.72 -6.08 -1.72
N LYS A 130 13.68 -7.14 -2.54
CA LYS A 130 12.72 -7.25 -3.63
C LYS A 130 11.28 -7.42 -3.13
N MET A 131 11.06 -8.27 -2.13
CA MET A 131 9.74 -8.45 -1.52
C MET A 131 9.17 -7.15 -0.94
N ARG A 132 9.99 -6.38 -0.22
CA ARG A 132 9.57 -5.05 0.28
C ARG A 132 9.17 -4.12 -0.87
N SER A 133 9.91 -4.15 -1.96
CA SER A 133 9.59 -3.31 -3.13
C SER A 133 8.25 -3.71 -3.77
N TYR A 134 7.92 -5.00 -3.84
CA TYR A 134 6.63 -5.46 -4.35
C TYR A 134 5.49 -5.10 -3.42
N GLN A 135 5.66 -5.30 -2.11
CA GLN A 135 4.66 -4.95 -1.09
C GLN A 135 4.28 -3.47 -1.17
N ILE A 136 5.27 -2.57 -1.26
CA ILE A 136 5.04 -1.12 -1.38
C ILE A 136 4.34 -0.79 -2.70
N LYS A 137 4.79 -1.36 -3.83
CA LYS A 137 4.18 -1.09 -5.16
C LYS A 137 2.73 -1.56 -5.23
N LEU A 138 2.44 -2.77 -4.76
CA LEU A 138 1.10 -3.34 -4.77
C LEU A 138 0.17 -2.63 -3.80
N GLY A 139 0.66 -2.31 -2.59
CA GLY A 139 -0.10 -1.52 -1.62
C GLY A 139 -0.42 -0.12 -2.15
N ALA A 140 0.54 0.54 -2.79
CA ALA A 140 0.31 1.84 -3.43
C ALA A 140 -0.69 1.74 -4.58
N ALA A 141 -0.58 0.73 -5.43
CA ALA A 141 -1.53 0.50 -6.53
C ALA A 141 -2.95 0.26 -6.00
N GLY A 142 -3.11 -0.58 -4.96
CA GLY A 142 -4.40 -0.82 -4.31
C GLY A 142 -4.98 0.44 -3.67
N SER A 143 -4.14 1.27 -3.05
CA SER A 143 -4.57 2.54 -2.45
C SER A 143 -5.08 3.54 -3.51
N VAL A 144 -4.33 3.72 -4.60
CA VAL A 144 -4.75 4.58 -5.72
C VAL A 144 -6.06 4.07 -6.31
N PHE A 145 -6.17 2.76 -6.53
CA PHE A 145 -7.39 2.15 -7.03
C PHE A 145 -8.58 2.38 -6.09
N GLY A 146 -8.40 2.20 -4.78
CA GLY A 146 -9.43 2.45 -3.77
C GLY A 146 -9.87 3.91 -3.68
N CYS A 147 -8.96 4.86 -3.84
CA CYS A 147 -9.30 6.28 -3.93
C CYS A 147 -10.13 6.60 -5.18
N LEU A 148 -9.76 6.01 -6.33
CA LEU A 148 -10.47 6.20 -7.59
C LEU A 148 -11.87 5.60 -7.54
N THR A 149 -12.05 4.41 -6.95
CA THR A 149 -13.38 3.78 -6.85
C THR A 149 -14.32 4.59 -5.96
N LEU A 150 -13.83 5.14 -4.84
CA LEU A 150 -14.63 6.01 -3.99
C LEU A 150 -15.03 7.31 -4.70
N THR A 151 -14.08 7.98 -5.37
CA THR A 151 -14.34 9.25 -6.04
C THR A 151 -15.22 9.08 -7.28
N GLY A 152 -15.01 8.01 -8.06
CA GLY A 152 -15.85 7.69 -9.21
C GLY A 152 -17.27 7.29 -8.79
N GLY A 153 -17.39 6.49 -7.72
CA GLY A 153 -18.68 6.05 -7.19
C GLY A 153 -19.56 7.21 -6.72
N THR A 154 -19.00 8.18 -5.99
CA THR A 154 -19.76 9.36 -5.54
C THR A 154 -20.23 10.24 -6.69
N ILE A 155 -19.40 10.42 -7.74
CA ILE A 155 -19.79 11.18 -8.93
C ILE A 155 -20.98 10.53 -9.65
N ILE A 156 -20.96 9.20 -9.83
CA ILE A 156 -22.05 8.49 -10.51
C ILE A 156 -23.37 8.60 -9.73
N ILE A 157 -23.31 8.43 -8.41
CA ILE A 157 -24.50 8.57 -7.55
C ILE A 157 -25.04 10.00 -7.62
N PHE A 158 -24.17 11.00 -7.57
CA PHE A 158 -24.58 12.41 -7.60
C PHE A 158 -25.26 12.78 -8.93
N VAL A 159 -24.70 12.36 -10.07
CA VAL A 159 -25.32 12.60 -11.39
C VAL A 159 -26.67 11.91 -11.52
N GLY A 160 -26.80 10.68 -11.00
CA GLY A 160 -28.07 9.95 -11.01
C GLY A 160 -29.16 10.60 -10.14
N VAL A 161 -28.80 11.15 -8.98
CA VAL A 161 -29.76 11.85 -8.10
C VAL A 161 -30.17 13.19 -8.68
N VAL A 162 -29.24 14.01 -9.16
CA VAL A 162 -29.56 15.34 -9.70
C VAL A 162 -30.34 15.23 -11.01
N GLY A 163 -29.96 14.33 -11.91
CA GLY A 163 -30.66 14.13 -13.18
C GLY A 163 -32.07 13.57 -13.05
N GLY A 164 -32.41 12.92 -11.92
CA GLY A 164 -33.76 12.39 -11.67
C GLY A 164 -34.75 13.39 -11.08
N VAL A 165 -34.30 14.57 -10.63
CA VAL A 165 -35.16 15.61 -10.03
C VAL A 165 -35.82 16.49 -11.09
N ASP A 166 -35.26 16.58 -12.29
CA ASP A 166 -35.78 17.44 -13.37
C ASP A 166 -36.95 16.80 -14.16
N ASP A 167 -37.31 15.54 -13.88
CA ASP A 167 -38.37 14.78 -14.57
C ASP A 167 -39.70 14.69 -13.78
N TYR A 168 -39.86 15.44 -12.67
CA TYR A 168 -41.10 15.54 -11.87
C TYR A 168 -41.62 16.98 -11.78
#